data_AF-A0A0F9L6K4-F1
#
_entry.id   AF-A0A0F9L6K4-F1
#
_cell.length_a   1.000
_cell.length_b   1.000
_cell.length_c   1.000
_cell.angle_alpha   90.00
_cell.angle_beta   90.00
_cell.angle_gamma   90.00
#
_symmetry.space_group_name_H-M   'P 1'
#
loop_
_entity.id
_entity.type
_entity.pdbx_description
1 polymer ?
#
loop_
_entity_poly.entity_id
_entity_poly.type
_entity_poly.pdbx_seq_one_letter_code
_entity_poly.pdbx_strand_id
1 'polypeptide(L)'
;MGRDANIVCVGCFQPELKGMLDYPTNWYKDTEEGSLVTSGLLNCNTSGQSTELAEALGVEYWDFNTHQLKKEKINWDALIVLSEECAEWDEHNVENLRTLLEHKFICMFQPNG
;
A
#
# COMPACT_ATOMS: atom_id res chain seq x y z
N MET A 1 -8.53 22.04 -2.66
CA MET A 1 -7.86 21.10 -1.74
C MET A 1 -7.58 19.85 -2.54
N GLY A 2 -6.30 19.47 -2.63
CA GLY A 2 -5.90 18.21 -3.26
C GLY A 2 -6.38 17.06 -2.40
N ARG A 3 -6.87 16.01 -3.03
CA ARG A 3 -7.19 14.74 -2.37
C ARG A 3 -5.93 13.90 -2.49
N ASP A 4 -5.17 13.83 -1.42
CA ASP A 4 -4.00 12.97 -1.37
C ASP A 4 -4.48 11.60 -0.84
N ALA A 5 -3.71 10.55 -1.08
CA ALA A 5 -4.04 9.22 -0.55
C ALA A 5 -2.78 8.37 -0.40
N ASN A 6 -2.85 7.38 0.46
CA ASN A 6 -1.81 6.38 0.60
C ASN A 6 -2.42 5.03 1.01
N ILE A 7 -1.59 3.99 0.99
CA ILE A 7 -1.92 2.69 1.55
C ILE A 7 -1.10 2.48 2.81
N VAL A 8 -1.76 2.07 3.89
CA VAL A 8 -1.09 1.64 5.12
C VAL A 8 -1.33 0.16 5.34
N CYS A 9 -0.25 -0.60 5.42
CA CYS A 9 -0.25 -2.02 5.72
C CYS A 9 0.25 -2.24 7.15
N VAL A 10 -0.42 -3.12 7.89
CA VAL A 10 -0.08 -3.52 9.26
C VAL A 10 -0.05 -5.04 9.34
N GLY A 11 1.01 -5.61 9.90
CA GLY A 11 1.17 -7.05 10.00
C GLY A 11 2.35 -7.48 10.86
N CYS A 12 2.54 -8.79 10.93
CA CYS A 12 3.64 -9.38 11.70
C CYS A 12 4.94 -9.33 10.89
N PHE A 13 5.99 -8.85 11.53
CA PHE A 13 7.34 -8.81 10.99
C PHE A 13 7.84 -10.20 10.66
N GLN A 14 8.39 -10.34 9.45
CA GLN A 14 9.10 -11.51 8.97
C GLN A 14 10.43 -11.01 8.37
N PRO A 15 11.59 -11.61 8.70
CA PRO A 15 12.90 -11.09 8.29
C PRO A 15 13.07 -10.90 6.78
N GLU A 16 12.40 -11.69 5.95
CA GLU A 16 12.39 -11.61 4.49
C GLU A 16 11.63 -10.37 3.97
N LEU A 17 10.67 -9.83 4.73
CA LEU A 17 9.85 -8.69 4.32
C LEU A 17 10.51 -7.34 4.63
N LYS A 18 11.63 -7.30 5.34
CA LYS A 18 12.26 -6.04 5.82
C LYS A 18 12.56 -5.02 4.72
N GLY A 19 12.74 -5.46 3.48
CA GLY A 19 12.98 -4.58 2.32
C GLY A 19 11.73 -3.83 1.84
N MET A 20 10.55 -4.23 2.31
CA MET A 20 9.24 -3.75 1.88
C MET A 20 8.55 -2.88 2.95
N LEU A 21 9.24 -2.60 4.06
CA LEU A 21 8.72 -1.86 5.21
C LEU A 21 9.27 -0.43 5.25
N ASP A 22 8.68 0.42 6.09
CA ASP A 22 8.93 1.87 6.12
C ASP A 22 10.38 2.29 6.41
N TYR A 23 11.08 1.51 7.23
CA TYR A 23 12.42 1.85 7.71
C TYR A 23 13.52 1.11 6.94
N PRO A 24 14.74 1.67 6.88
CA PRO A 24 15.89 0.97 6.33
C PRO A 24 16.09 -0.42 6.95
N THR A 25 16.48 -1.40 6.12
CA THR A 25 16.57 -2.82 6.54
C THR A 25 17.44 -3.08 7.78
N ASN A 26 18.44 -2.24 8.02
CA ASN A 26 19.33 -2.31 9.19
C ASN A 26 18.66 -1.89 10.50
N TRP A 27 17.53 -1.19 10.46
CA TRP A 27 16.76 -0.81 11.65
C TRP A 27 15.95 -1.97 12.20
N TYR A 28 15.63 -2.96 11.36
CA TYR A 28 14.94 -4.19 11.74
C TYR A 28 15.87 -5.31 12.23
N LYS A 29 17.18 -5.04 12.39
CA LYS A 29 18.17 -6.08 12.70
C LYS A 29 17.91 -6.82 14.02
N ASP A 30 17.30 -6.13 14.99
CA ASP A 30 16.98 -6.64 16.32
C ASP A 30 15.46 -6.81 16.51
N THR A 31 14.66 -6.65 15.45
CA THR A 31 13.21 -6.82 15.52
C THR A 31 12.88 -8.31 15.61
N GLU A 32 12.13 -8.69 16.64
CA GLU A 32 11.69 -10.05 16.83
C GLU A 32 10.66 -10.43 15.76
N GLU A 33 10.84 -11.61 15.15
CA GLU A 33 9.84 -12.18 14.24
C GLU A 33 8.48 -12.29 14.94
N GLY A 34 7.41 -11.89 14.26
CA GLY A 34 6.08 -11.79 14.85
C GLY A 34 5.75 -10.42 15.47
N SER A 35 6.73 -9.51 15.62
CA SER A 35 6.47 -8.14 16.09
C SER A 35 5.54 -7.40 15.13
N LEU A 36 4.63 -6.57 15.67
CA LEU A 36 3.75 -5.76 14.84
C LEU A 36 4.54 -4.61 14.16
N VAL A 37 4.44 -4.51 12.84
CA VAL A 37 5.12 -3.49 12.02
C VAL A 37 4.16 -2.86 11.01
N THR A 38 4.56 -1.72 10.46
CA THR A 38 3.82 -0.97 9.43
C THR A 38 4.61 -0.86 8.13
N SER A 39 3.88 -0.61 7.04
CA SER A 39 4.43 -0.19 5.76
C SER A 39 3.45 0.77 5.08
N GLY A 40 3.96 1.90 4.61
CA GLY A 40 3.27 2.88 3.78
C GLY A 40 3.65 2.68 2.31
N LEU A 41 2.66 2.54 1.45
CA LEU A 41 2.85 2.30 0.01
C LEU A 41 1.92 3.19 -0.82
N LEU A 42 2.27 3.36 -2.10
CA LEU A 42 1.46 3.99 -3.15
C LEU A 42 0.92 5.38 -2.75
N ASN A 43 1.82 6.27 -2.32
CA ASN A 43 1.45 7.65 -1.99
C ASN A 43 1.06 8.42 -3.26
N CYS A 44 -0.08 9.10 -3.22
CA CYS A 44 -0.59 9.97 -4.30
C CYS A 44 -0.80 11.38 -3.76
N ASN A 45 -0.30 12.37 -4.50
CA ASN A 45 -0.30 13.79 -4.11
C ASN A 45 -1.27 14.64 -4.95
N THR A 46 -2.14 13.99 -5.74
CA THR A 46 -3.10 14.68 -6.59
C THR A 46 -4.47 14.02 -6.53
N SER A 47 -5.51 14.84 -6.67
CA SER A 47 -6.89 14.34 -6.60
C SER A 47 -7.24 13.33 -7.69
N GLY A 48 -6.64 13.46 -8.89
CA GLY A 48 -6.85 12.52 -9.99
C GLY A 48 -6.30 11.15 -9.66
N GLN A 49 -5.00 11.09 -9.36
CA GLN A 49 -4.30 9.86 -8.98
C GLN A 49 -4.95 9.17 -7.77
N SER A 50 -5.39 9.95 -6.78
CA SER A 50 -6.05 9.37 -5.59
C SER A 50 -7.38 8.68 -5.93
N THR A 51 -8.09 9.15 -6.96
CA THR A 51 -9.36 8.56 -7.40
C THR A 51 -9.11 7.32 -8.26
N GLU A 52 -8.15 7.39 -9.18
CA GLU A 52 -7.73 6.26 -10.01
C GLU A 52 -7.15 5.13 -9.17
N LEU A 53 -6.35 5.47 -8.14
CA LEU A 53 -5.84 4.51 -7.17
C LEU A 53 -6.98 3.83 -6.41
N ALA A 54 -7.98 4.60 -5.92
CA ALA A 54 -9.13 4.04 -5.23
C ALA A 54 -9.90 3.04 -6.12
N GLU A 55 -10.13 3.41 -7.38
CA GLU A 55 -10.78 2.55 -8.38
C GLU A 55 -9.97 1.27 -8.64
N ALA A 56 -8.65 1.39 -8.87
CA ALA A 56 -7.77 0.25 -9.08
C ALA A 56 -7.70 -0.69 -7.87
N LEU A 57 -7.83 -0.17 -6.65
CA LEU A 57 -7.87 -0.95 -5.42
C LEU A 57 -9.25 -1.57 -5.13
N GLY A 58 -10.28 -1.22 -5.91
CA GLY A 58 -11.66 -1.66 -5.70
C GLY A 58 -12.28 -1.08 -4.43
N VAL A 59 -11.90 0.16 -4.08
CA VAL A 59 -12.39 0.89 -2.90
C VAL A 59 -13.14 2.15 -3.32
N GLU A 60 -14.13 2.50 -2.53
CA GLU A 60 -14.90 3.74 -2.67
C GLU A 60 -14.25 4.82 -1.79
N TYR A 61 -13.81 5.92 -2.41
CA TYR A 61 -12.95 6.91 -1.77
C TYR A 61 -13.48 7.40 -0.40
N TRP A 62 -14.80 7.62 -0.27
CA TRP A 62 -15.43 8.08 0.97
C TRP A 62 -16.28 7.03 1.70
N ASP A 63 -16.30 5.78 1.25
CA ASP A 63 -16.92 4.68 1.99
C ASP A 63 -15.84 3.86 2.71
N PHE A 64 -15.61 4.22 3.96
CA PHE A 64 -14.62 3.60 4.85
C PHE A 64 -14.85 2.10 5.07
N ASN A 65 -16.04 1.57 4.80
CA ASN A 65 -16.31 0.13 4.88
C ASN A 65 -15.57 -0.66 3.79
N THR A 66 -15.10 0.02 2.74
CA THR A 66 -14.41 -0.59 1.60
C THR A 66 -12.89 -0.43 1.67
N HIS A 67 -12.37 0.40 2.57
CA HIS A 67 -10.96 0.80 2.58
C HIS A 67 -9.98 -0.32 2.93
N GLN A 68 -10.43 -1.34 3.66
CA GLN A 68 -9.61 -2.53 3.83
C GLN A 68 -9.52 -3.29 2.51
N LEU A 69 -8.29 -3.40 2.00
CA LEU A 69 -8.02 -3.99 0.70
C LEU A 69 -8.31 -5.48 0.70
N LYS A 70 -8.90 -5.94 -0.40
CA LYS A 70 -9.18 -7.34 -0.68
C LYS A 70 -8.45 -7.73 -1.96
N LYS A 71 -7.54 -8.70 -1.88
CA LYS A 71 -6.67 -9.11 -3.00
C LYS A 71 -7.48 -9.40 -4.28
N GLU A 72 -8.66 -9.98 -4.14
CA GLU A 72 -9.57 -10.34 -5.22
C GLU A 72 -10.32 -9.17 -5.87
N LYS A 73 -10.31 -7.99 -5.24
CA LYS A 73 -10.92 -6.76 -5.79
C LYS A 73 -9.92 -5.85 -6.49
N ILE A 74 -8.63 -6.06 -6.26
CA ILE A 74 -7.57 -5.20 -6.80
C ILE A 74 -7.40 -5.51 -8.29
N ASN A 75 -7.48 -4.46 -9.11
CA ASN A 75 -7.07 -4.47 -10.50
C ASN A 75 -5.56 -4.21 -10.58
N TRP A 76 -4.80 -5.29 -10.59
CA TRP A 76 -3.33 -5.23 -10.63
C TRP A 76 -2.81 -4.58 -11.90
N ASP A 77 -3.41 -4.86 -13.06
CA ASP A 77 -2.98 -4.27 -14.33
C ASP A 77 -3.15 -2.75 -14.34
N ALA A 78 -4.25 -2.26 -13.75
CA ALA A 78 -4.45 -0.81 -13.59
C ALA A 78 -3.42 -0.18 -12.66
N LEU A 79 -3.02 -0.86 -11.57
CA LEU A 79 -1.95 -0.36 -10.70
C LEU A 79 -0.60 -0.30 -11.42
N ILE A 80 -0.29 -1.28 -12.27
CA ILE A 80 0.95 -1.26 -13.07
C ILE A 80 0.94 -0.08 -14.02
N VAL A 81 -0.17 0.16 -14.74
CA VAL A 81 -0.30 1.33 -15.63
C VAL A 81 -0.15 2.63 -14.85
N LEU A 82 -0.81 2.77 -13.70
CA LEU A 82 -0.67 3.96 -12.86
C LEU A 82 0.76 4.17 -12.36
N SER A 83 1.52 3.09 -12.14
CA SER A 83 2.93 3.15 -11.72
C SER A 83 3.84 3.76 -12.78
N GLU A 84 3.48 3.64 -14.07
CA GLU A 84 4.24 4.24 -15.17
C GLU A 84 4.04 5.75 -15.25
N GLU A 85 2.92 6.26 -14.73
CA GLU A 85 2.51 7.66 -14.76
C GLU A 85 2.77 8.40 -13.43
N CYS A 86 3.00 7.66 -12.34
CA CYS A 86 3.23 8.21 -11.01
C CYS A 86 4.74 8.47 -10.77
N ALA A 87 5.08 9.60 -10.16
CA ALA A 87 6.46 9.93 -9.83
C ALA A 87 6.89 9.37 -8.46
N GLU A 88 5.92 9.02 -7.63
CA GLU A 88 6.09 8.70 -6.21
C GLU A 88 6.33 7.21 -5.93
N TRP A 89 5.92 6.33 -6.83
CA TRP A 89 6.02 4.88 -6.69
C TRP A 89 6.03 4.20 -8.06
N ASP A 90 6.55 2.97 -8.09
CA ASP A 90 6.72 2.18 -9.30
C ASP A 90 6.13 0.76 -9.17
N GLU A 91 6.33 -0.07 -10.19
CA GLU A 91 5.90 -1.47 -10.20
C GLU A 91 6.46 -2.28 -9.01
N HIS A 92 7.65 -1.95 -8.49
CA HIS A 92 8.19 -2.64 -7.32
C HIS A 92 7.34 -2.36 -6.07
N ASN A 93 6.79 -1.14 -5.92
CA ASN A 93 5.84 -0.85 -4.85
C ASN A 93 4.52 -1.64 -5.00
N VAL A 94 4.05 -1.88 -6.23
CA VAL A 94 2.85 -2.70 -6.49
C VAL A 94 3.10 -4.16 -6.10
N GLU A 95 4.26 -4.70 -6.44
CA GLU A 95 4.65 -6.05 -6.02
C GLU A 95 4.82 -6.16 -4.50
N ASN A 96 5.38 -5.13 -3.85
CA ASN A 96 5.46 -5.09 -2.39
C ASN A 96 4.07 -5.15 -1.74
N LEU A 97 3.08 -4.40 -2.26
CA LEU A 97 1.69 -4.49 -1.78
C LEU A 97 1.15 -5.92 -1.94
N ARG A 98 1.38 -6.54 -3.10
CA ARG A 98 0.94 -7.92 -3.36
C ARG A 98 1.56 -8.90 -2.36
N THR A 99 2.87 -8.82 -2.12
CA THR A 99 3.57 -9.68 -1.17
C THR A 99 3.07 -9.47 0.26
N LEU A 100 2.86 -8.22 0.70
CA LEU A 100 2.34 -7.94 2.05
C LEU A 100 0.95 -8.58 2.25
N LEU A 101 0.04 -8.47 1.27
CA LEU A 101 -1.27 -9.13 1.31
C LEU A 101 -1.16 -10.66 1.38
N GLU A 102 -0.19 -11.26 0.67
CA GLU A 102 0.08 -12.71 0.72
C GLU A 102 0.55 -13.15 2.11
N HIS A 103 1.38 -12.33 2.75
CA HIS A 103 1.86 -12.50 4.11
C HIS A 103 0.87 -12.01 5.19
N LYS A 104 -0.42 -11.87 4.83
CA LYS A 104 -1.53 -11.58 5.75
C LYS A 104 -1.46 -10.23 6.44
N PHE A 105 -0.74 -9.26 5.86
CA PHE A 105 -0.88 -7.87 6.29
C PHE A 105 -2.30 -7.39 6.00
N ILE A 106 -2.83 -6.60 6.93
CA ILE A 106 -4.03 -5.81 6.71
C ILE A 106 -3.59 -4.51 6.05
N CYS A 107 -3.95 -4.32 4.78
CA CYS A 107 -3.69 -3.09 4.06
C CYS A 107 -4.97 -2.28 3.91
N MET A 108 -4.87 -0.97 4.11
CA MET A 108 -5.99 -0.04 4.09
C MET A 108 -5.68 1.15 3.18
N PHE A 109 -6.64 1.53 2.35
CA PHE A 109 -6.64 2.81 1.67
C PHE A 109 -6.91 3.93 2.67
N GLN A 110 -6.07 4.97 2.67
CA GLN A 110 -6.18 6.11 3.55
C GLN A 110 -6.28 7.39 2.70
N PRO A 111 -7.49 7.96 2.54
CA PRO A 111 -7.63 9.28 1.93
C PRO A 111 -7.16 10.37 2.88
N ASN A 112 -6.40 11.33 2.36
CA ASN A 112 -5.95 12.52 3.07
C ASN A 112 -6.62 13.75 2.42
N GLY A 113 -7.35 14.53 3.22
CA GLY A 113 -8.22 15.62 2.76
C GLY A 113 -7.72 17.03 3.06
#